data_AF-A0AAW2WAS7-F1
#
_entry.id   AF-A0AAW2WAS7-F1
#
_cell.length_a   1.000
_cell.length_b   1.000
_cell.length_c   1.000
_cell.angle_alpha   90.00
_cell.angle_beta   90.00
_cell.angle_gamma   90.00
#
_symmetry.space_group_name_H-M   'P 1'
#
loop_
_entity.id
_entity.type
_entity.pdbx_description
1 polymer ?
#
loop_
_entity_poly.entity_id
_entity_poly.type
_entity_poly.pdbx_seq_one_letter_code
_entity_poly.pdbx_strand_id
1 'polypeptide(L)'
;MSLLQSKNPPSTHRQLLQLVERLDRPCLHAFSLGFRHPNSGADLRFSQIPPPDFAEILDRLRDIGTKKIFFVLDNLNQAIK
;
A
#
# COMPACT_ATOMS: atom_id res chain seq x y z
N MET A 1 -17.28 -19.42 -2.70
CA MET A 1 -16.26 -20.08 -1.85
C MET A 1 -14.96 -19.29 -1.97
N SER A 2 -14.59 -18.52 -0.95
CA SER A 2 -13.27 -17.89 -0.84
C SER A 2 -12.56 -18.49 0.38
N LEU A 3 -11.36 -19.03 0.19
CA LEU A 3 -10.52 -19.62 1.24
C LEU A 3 -9.71 -18.56 2.01
N LEU A 4 -9.78 -17.30 1.60
CA LEU A 4 -9.09 -16.20 2.27
C LEU A 4 -9.95 -15.69 3.42
N GLN A 5 -9.92 -16.42 4.54
CA GLN A 5 -10.44 -15.90 5.79
C GLN A 5 -9.57 -14.71 6.22
N SER A 6 -10.16 -13.52 6.24
CA SER A 6 -9.47 -12.32 6.72
C SER A 6 -9.09 -12.50 8.19
N LYS A 7 -7.79 -12.50 8.48
CA LYS A 7 -7.24 -12.44 9.86
C LYS A 7 -7.33 -11.02 10.47
N ASN A 8 -8.06 -10.11 9.84
CA ASN A 8 -8.19 -8.73 10.32
C ASN A 8 -9.46 -8.57 11.17
N PRO A 9 -9.43 -7.69 12.19
CA PRO A 9 -10.64 -7.31 12.93
C PRO A 9 -11.76 -6.85 11.97
N PRO A 10 -13.04 -7.05 12.33
CA PRO A 10 -14.17 -6.72 11.44
C PRO A 10 -14.17 -5.26 10.97
N SER A 11 -13.76 -4.33 11.84
CA SER A 11 -13.63 -2.90 11.52
C SER A 11 -12.57 -2.63 10.46
N THR A 12 -11.38 -3.25 10.59
CA THR A 12 -10.29 -3.16 9.60
C THR A 12 -10.67 -3.81 8.27
N HIS A 13 -11.38 -4.94 8.31
CA HIS A 13 -11.85 -5.60 7.10
C HIS A 13 -12.77 -4.69 6.26
N ARG A 14 -13.72 -4.01 6.91
CA ARG A 14 -14.61 -3.04 6.23
C ARG A 14 -13.85 -1.86 5.63
N GLN A 15 -12.90 -1.30 6.37
CA GLN A 15 -12.06 -0.18 5.88
C GLN A 15 -11.26 -0.58 4.64
N LEU A 16 -10.71 -1.79 4.62
CA LEU A 16 -9.97 -2.31 3.47
C LEU A 16 -10.86 -2.52 2.25
N LEU A 17 -12.07 -3.09 2.43
CA LEU A 17 -13.02 -3.25 1.33
C LEU A 17 -13.42 -1.90 0.72
N GLN A 18 -13.74 -0.91 1.55
CA GLN A 18 -14.08 0.44 1.08
C GLN A 18 -12.92 1.12 0.31
N LEU A 19 -11.66 0.81 0.65
CA LEU A 19 -10.51 1.31 -0.09
C LEU A 19 -10.35 0.61 -1.44
N VAL A 20 -10.53 -0.70 -1.48
CA VAL A 20 -10.41 -1.50 -2.70
C VAL A 20 -11.54 -1.17 -3.68
N GLU A 21 -12.76 -0.96 -3.19
CA GLU A 21 -13.92 -0.55 -4.01
C GLU A 21 -13.72 0.81 -4.71
N ARG A 22 -12.86 1.68 -4.18
CA ARG A 22 -12.54 2.99 -4.77
C ARG A 22 -11.45 2.92 -5.86
N LEU A 23 -10.98 1.72 -6.22
CA LEU A 23 -9.96 1.54 -7.25
C LEU A 23 -10.58 1.42 -8.63
N ASP A 24 -10.49 2.49 -9.41
CA ASP A 24 -11.02 2.53 -10.79
C ASP A 24 -10.08 1.88 -11.83
N ARG A 25 -8.84 1.59 -11.44
CA ARG A 25 -7.78 1.02 -12.30
C ARG A 25 -6.75 0.27 -11.46
N PRO A 26 -5.90 -0.58 -12.06
CA PRO A 26 -4.80 -1.19 -11.34
C PRO A 26 -3.88 -0.14 -10.68
N CYS A 27 -3.60 -0.35 -9.39
CA CYS A 27 -2.58 0.38 -8.64
C CYS A 27 -1.15 -0.04 -9.06
N LEU A 28 -0.82 0.18 -10.33
CA LEU A 28 0.48 -0.10 -10.92
C LEU A 28 1.04 1.19 -11.51
N HIS A 29 2.25 1.57 -11.09
CA HIS A 29 2.93 2.79 -11.54
C HIS A 29 4.40 2.52 -11.82
N ALA A 30 4.85 2.85 -13.03
CA ALA A 30 6.26 2.81 -13.40
C ALA A 30 6.98 4.05 -12.83
N PHE A 31 7.40 3.95 -11.56
CA PHE A 31 7.98 5.06 -10.82
C PHE A 31 9.27 5.60 -11.45
N SER A 32 10.09 4.72 -12.02
CA SER A 32 11.34 5.09 -12.66
C SER A 32 11.57 4.32 -13.96
N LEU A 33 12.15 5.01 -14.93
CA LEU A 33 12.64 4.44 -16.18
C LEU A 33 14.12 4.77 -16.32
N GLY A 34 14.96 3.76 -16.49
CA GLY A 34 16.38 3.91 -16.71
C GLY A 34 16.82 3.14 -17.94
N PHE A 35 17.61 3.78 -18.80
CA PHE A 35 18.17 3.15 -19.99
C PHE A 35 19.40 3.92 -20.49
N ARG A 36 20.20 3.28 -21.34
CA ARG A 36 21.30 3.92 -22.05
C ARG A 36 20.77 4.61 -23.30
N HIS A 37 21.04 5.91 -23.45
CA HIS A 37 20.59 6.68 -24.60
C HIS A 37 21.14 6.07 -25.89
N PRO A 38 20.28 5.73 -26.88
CA PRO A 38 20.70 4.93 -28.03
C PRO A 38 21.72 5.63 -28.93
N ASN A 39 21.73 6.97 -28.96
CA ASN A 39 22.65 7.73 -29.81
C ASN A 39 23.89 8.23 -29.06
N SER A 40 23.74 8.71 -27.83
CA SER A 40 24.85 9.33 -27.08
C SER A 40 25.56 8.37 -26.14
N GLY A 41 24.99 7.20 -25.85
CA GLY A 41 25.54 6.24 -24.89
C GLY A 41 25.47 6.69 -23.42
N ALA A 42 24.91 7.88 -23.14
CA ALA A 42 24.75 8.37 -21.78
C ALA A 42 23.70 7.56 -21.01
N ASP A 43 23.95 7.28 -19.74
CA ASP A 43 22.95 6.64 -18.89
C ASP A 43 21.90 7.68 -18.46
N LEU A 44 20.64 7.42 -18.82
CA LEU A 44 19.52 8.30 -18.52
C LEU A 44 18.62 7.65 -17.46
N ARG A 45 18.08 8.50 -16.57
CA ARG A 45 17.11 8.10 -15.57
C ARG A 45 16.00 9.14 -15.46
N PHE A 46 14.77 8.66 -15.56
CA PHE A 46 13.56 9.45 -15.38
C PHE A 46 12.80 8.91 -14.17
N SER A 47 12.14 9.79 -13.45
CA SER A 47 11.23 9.43 -12.37
C SER A 47 9.96 10.26 -12.44
N GLN A 48 8.85 9.66 -12.03
CA GLN A 48 7.57 10.33 -11.86
C GLN A 48 6.92 9.81 -10.59
N ILE A 49 6.41 10.72 -9.76
CA ILE A 49 5.65 10.33 -8.56
C ILE A 49 4.38 9.57 -8.97
N PRO A 50 3.86 8.66 -8.12
CA PRO A 50 2.57 8.03 -8.37
C PRO A 50 1.47 9.08 -8.54
N PRO A 51 0.45 8.81 -9.36
CA PRO A 51 -0.70 9.70 -9.46
C PRO A 51 -1.40 9.87 -8.10
N PRO A 52 -2.09 11.01 -7.85
CA PRO A 52 -2.62 11.35 -6.52
C PRO A 52 -3.58 10.33 -5.92
N ASP A 53 -4.41 9.70 -6.76
CA ASP A 53 -5.34 8.62 -6.38
C ASP A 53 -4.60 7.43 -5.77
N PHE A 54 -3.50 6.99 -6.40
CA PHE A 54 -2.70 5.87 -5.92
C PHE A 54 -1.92 6.26 -4.66
N ALA A 55 -1.34 7.46 -4.62
CA ALA A 55 -0.63 7.95 -3.44
C ALA A 55 -1.54 7.99 -2.21
N GLU A 56 -2.77 8.54 -2.33
CA GLU A 56 -3.74 8.60 -1.24
C GLU A 56 -4.08 7.21 -0.69
N ILE A 57 -4.34 6.25 -1.57
CA ILE A 57 -4.72 4.90 -1.17
C ILE A 57 -3.55 4.18 -0.49
N LEU A 58 -2.33 4.35 -1.01
CA LEU A 58 -1.13 3.78 -0.40
C LEU A 58 -0.91 4.32 1.01
N ASP A 59 -1.10 5.61 1.24
CA ASP A 59 -0.96 6.22 2.55
C ASP A 59 -2.02 5.72 3.54
N ARG A 60 -3.28 5.63 3.11
CA ARG A 60 -4.35 5.03 3.93
C ARG A 60 -4.07 3.57 4.29
N LEU A 61 -3.53 2.78 3.36
CA LEU A 61 -3.14 1.39 3.63
C LEU A 61 -2.00 1.30 4.65
N ARG A 62 -1.01 2.20 4.58
CA ARG A 62 0.07 2.30 5.57
C ARG A 62 -0.47 2.63 6.95
N ASP A 63 -1.39 3.57 7.06
CA ASP A 63 -2.03 3.95 8.32
C ASP A 63 -2.81 2.80 8.96
N ILE A 64 -3.52 2.00 8.15
CA ILE A 64 -4.21 0.80 8.64
C ILE A 64 -3.20 -0.23 9.15
N GLY A 65 -2.09 -0.42 8.42
CA GLY A 65 -1.02 -1.35 8.80
C GLY A 65 -0.32 -0.95 10.11
N THR A 66 -0.01 0.33 10.30
CA THR A 66 0.65 0.83 11.52
C THR A 66 -0.26 0.73 12.73
N LYS A 67 -1.54 1.13 12.63
CA LYS A 67 -2.53 1.00 13.71
C LYS A 67 -2.68 -0.45 14.20
N LYS A 68 -2.61 -1.41 13.29
CA LYS A 68 -2.65 -2.84 13.63
C LYS A 68 -1.46 -3.24 14.52
N ILE A 69 -0.26 -2.74 14.23
CA ILE A 69 0.94 -3.04 15.04
C ILE A 69 0.79 -2.48 16.45
N PHE A 70 0.38 -1.22 16.58
CA PHE A 70 0.17 -0.60 17.91
C PHE A 70 -0.87 -1.37 18.72
N PHE A 71 -2.01 -1.73 18.12
CA PHE A 71 -3.03 -2.53 18.82
C PHE A 71 -2.50 -3.90 19.28
N VAL A 72 -1.72 -4.61 18.45
CA VAL A 72 -1.15 -5.91 18.85
C VAL A 72 -0.16 -5.74 20.00
N LEU A 73 0.71 -4.73 19.94
CA LEU A 73 1.69 -4.46 20.99
C LEU A 73 1.01 -4.05 22.31
N ASP A 74 -0.04 -3.22 22.26
CA ASP A 74 -0.82 -2.84 23.44
C ASP A 74 -1.48 -4.05 24.11
N ASN A 75 -2.07 -4.95 23.32
CA ASN A 75 -2.68 -6.18 23.85
C ASN A 75 -1.64 -7.14 24.46
N LEU A 76 -0.47 -7.29 23.84
CA LEU A 76 0.62 -8.11 24.39
C LEU A 76 1.15 -7.52 25.71
N ASN A 77 1.32 -6.20 25.79
CA ASN A 77 1.76 -5.53 27.02
C ASN A 77 0.73 -5.65 28.15
N GLN A 78 -0.57 -5.68 27.84
CA GLN A 78 -1.63 -5.90 28.83
C GLN A 78 -1.70 -7.36 29.31
N ALA A 79 -1.33 -8.33 28.47
CA ALA A 79 -1.38 -9.76 28.81
C ALA A 79 -0.20 -10.25 29.66
N ILE A 80 0.88 -9.47 29.75
CA ILE A 80 2.09 -9.78 30.54
C ILE A 80 2.04 -9.14 31.95
N LYS A 81 1.04 -8.29 32.21
CA LYS A 81 0.73 -7.76 33.56
C LYS A 81 -0.32 -8.63 34.25
#